data_AF-A0ABD2IFG3-F1
#
_entry.id   AF-A0ABD2IFG3-F1
#
_cell.length_a   1.000
_cell.length_b   1.000
_cell.length_c   1.000
_cell.angle_alpha   90.00
_cell.angle_beta   90.00
_cell.angle_gamma   90.00
#
_symmetry.space_group_name_H-M   'P 1'
#
loop_
_entity.id
_entity.type
_entity.pdbx_description
1 polymer ?
#
loop_
_entity_poly.entity_id
_entity_poly.type
_entity_poly.pdbx_seq_one_letter_code
_entity_poly.pdbx_strand_id
1 'polypeptide(L)'
;MHVLPFVLILLTFLFSSKRAAAEEPNLNCYTQNESDPLEKCPREGYGCFSVRCAYDNGTVTLRKGCARAKAASFCQHFEAICVENGGESDCYFCFGDLCNETDYPGQNCSNLIAAGPLCFFIILMLLFFSIILAIISSS
;
A
#
# COMPACT_ATOMS: atom_id res chain seq x y z
N MET A 1 14.13 -30.52 48.43
CA MET A 1 14.48 -29.10 48.19
C MET A 1 15.54 -28.99 47.09
N HIS A 2 15.27 -29.24 45.80
CA HIS A 2 16.30 -29.12 44.73
C HIS A 2 15.64 -28.86 43.35
N VAL A 3 14.67 -27.96 43.27
CA VAL A 3 14.00 -27.59 41.99
C VAL A 3 14.42 -26.20 41.49
N LEU A 4 15.20 -25.47 42.30
CA LEU A 4 15.61 -24.09 42.01
C LEU A 4 16.58 -23.92 40.82
N PRO A 5 17.54 -24.83 40.51
CA PRO A 5 18.53 -24.53 39.46
C PRO A 5 18.00 -24.72 38.04
N PHE A 6 16.96 -25.53 37.84
CA PHE A 6 16.39 -25.79 36.50
C PHE A 6 15.57 -24.61 35.97
N VAL A 7 14.88 -23.88 36.86
CA VAL A 7 14.06 -22.72 36.46
C VAL A 7 14.94 -21.55 36.04
N LEU A 8 16.11 -21.38 36.67
CA LEU A 8 17.04 -20.30 36.32
C LEU A 8 17.72 -20.50 34.95
N ILE A 9 18.03 -21.74 34.57
CA ILE A 9 18.61 -22.05 33.25
C ILE A 9 17.58 -21.86 32.14
N LEU A 10 16.31 -22.20 32.39
CA LEU A 10 15.24 -21.99 31.40
C LEU A 10 15.01 -20.48 31.14
N LEU A 11 15.09 -19.65 32.18
CA LEU A 11 14.93 -18.20 32.06
C LEU A 11 16.10 -17.53 31.32
N THR A 12 17.35 -18.01 31.49
CA THR A 12 18.49 -17.45 30.73
C THR A 12 18.44 -17.83 29.25
N PHE A 13 17.92 -19.01 28.89
CA PHE A 13 17.65 -19.33 27.48
C PHE A 13 16.55 -18.44 26.87
N LEU A 14 15.53 -18.05 27.66
CA LEU A 14 14.47 -17.16 27.19
C LEU A 14 14.90 -15.70 27.03
N PHE A 15 15.91 -15.23 27.78
CA PHE A 15 16.47 -13.88 27.65
C PHE A 15 17.70 -13.78 26.73
N SER A 16 18.28 -14.91 26.32
CA SER A 16 19.40 -14.93 25.37
C SER A 16 18.96 -15.14 23.92
N SER A 17 17.69 -14.89 23.60
CA SER A 17 17.32 -14.47 22.25
C SER A 17 17.80 -13.03 22.05
N LYS A 18 19.14 -12.89 21.96
CA LYS A 18 19.70 -11.86 21.11
C LYS A 18 19.03 -12.13 19.76
N ARG A 19 17.98 -11.37 19.45
CA ARG A 19 17.60 -11.12 18.07
C ARG A 19 18.88 -10.62 17.44
N ALA A 20 19.63 -11.53 16.81
CA ALA A 20 20.43 -11.17 15.68
C ALA A 20 19.45 -10.35 14.84
N ALA A 21 19.73 -9.07 14.68
CA ALA A 21 19.10 -8.28 13.65
C ALA A 21 19.49 -9.01 12.36
N ALA A 22 18.69 -10.02 12.01
CA ALA A 22 18.63 -10.54 10.67
C ALA A 22 18.24 -9.28 9.90
N GLU A 23 19.23 -8.72 9.21
CA GLU A 23 19.08 -7.60 8.31
C GLU A 23 17.86 -7.94 7.46
N GLU A 24 16.72 -7.32 7.78
CA GLU A 24 15.49 -7.66 7.09
C GLU A 24 15.75 -7.41 5.61
N PRO A 25 15.52 -8.41 4.75
CA PRO A 25 15.94 -8.31 3.36
C PRO A 25 15.26 -7.07 2.77
N ASN A 26 16.05 -6.10 2.35
CA ASN A 26 15.54 -4.89 1.72
C ASN A 26 14.67 -5.28 0.52
N LEU A 27 13.50 -4.64 0.42
CA LEU A 27 12.63 -4.73 -0.73
C LEU A 27 13.23 -3.91 -1.87
N ASN A 28 13.42 -4.52 -3.04
CA ASN A 28 13.87 -3.81 -4.23
C ASN A 28 12.65 -3.45 -5.09
N CYS A 29 12.53 -2.20 -5.50
CA CYS A 29 11.48 -1.75 -6.41
C CYS A 29 12.11 -1.01 -7.61
N TYR A 30 11.48 -1.08 -8.77
CA TYR A 30 11.89 -0.24 -9.89
C TYR A 30 11.52 1.22 -9.63
N THR A 31 12.40 2.13 -10.04
CA THR A 31 12.18 3.58 -10.03
C THR A 31 12.32 4.16 -11.44
N GLN A 32 11.79 5.36 -11.65
CA GLN A 32 11.85 6.07 -12.94
C GLN A 32 13.22 6.76 -13.16
N ASN A 33 14.14 6.71 -12.19
CA ASN A 33 15.45 7.35 -12.31
C ASN A 33 16.39 6.55 -13.24
N GLU A 34 16.90 7.19 -14.30
CA GLU A 34 17.77 6.55 -15.30
C GLU A 34 19.15 6.15 -14.76
N SER A 35 19.61 6.80 -13.68
CA SER A 35 20.94 6.57 -13.10
C SER A 35 21.01 5.31 -12.22
N ASP A 36 19.90 4.94 -11.59
CA ASP A 36 19.74 3.74 -10.79
C ASP A 36 18.29 3.28 -10.90
N PRO A 37 17.99 2.23 -11.69
CA PRO A 37 16.61 1.80 -11.94
C PRO A 37 15.99 1.11 -10.74
N LEU A 38 16.75 0.89 -9.65
CA LEU A 38 16.34 0.13 -8.48
C LEU A 38 16.45 0.96 -7.20
N GLU A 39 15.35 1.05 -6.48
CA GLU A 39 15.25 1.65 -5.16
C GLU A 39 15.21 0.53 -4.11
N LYS A 40 16.07 0.62 -3.08
CA LYS A 40 16.09 -0.32 -1.95
C LYS A 40 15.33 0.26 -0.78
N CYS A 41 14.35 -0.49 -0.27
CA CYS A 41 13.38 0.00 0.70
C CYS A 41 13.23 -0.97 1.86
N PRO A 42 12.91 -0.48 3.07
CA PRO A 42 12.69 -1.37 4.22
C PRO A 42 11.53 -2.30 3.93
N ARG A 43 11.67 -3.60 4.13
CA ARG A 43 10.57 -4.55 3.84
C ARG A 43 9.38 -4.37 4.77
N GLU A 44 9.62 -4.01 6.03
CA GLU A 44 8.56 -3.77 7.00
C GLU A 44 7.68 -2.57 6.62
N GLY A 45 6.49 -2.88 6.11
CA GLY A 45 5.46 -1.88 5.84
C GLY A 45 5.67 -1.06 4.57
N TYR A 46 6.59 -1.45 3.68
CA TYR A 46 6.71 -0.88 2.33
C TYR A 46 6.33 -1.90 1.25
N GLY A 47 5.98 -1.35 0.08
CA GLY A 47 5.72 -2.07 -1.15
C GLY A 47 6.11 -1.20 -2.35
N CYS A 48 6.06 -1.77 -3.54
CA CYS A 48 6.35 -1.05 -4.77
C CYS A 48 5.06 -0.44 -5.32
N PHE A 49 5.16 0.78 -5.85
CA PHE A 49 4.07 1.44 -6.54
C PHE A 49 4.41 1.69 -8.01
N SER A 50 3.36 1.83 -8.80
CA SER A 50 3.41 2.28 -10.19
C SER A 50 2.19 3.14 -10.49
N VAL A 51 2.41 4.39 -10.88
CA VAL A 51 1.39 5.35 -11.28
C VAL A 51 1.56 5.63 -12.76
N ARG A 52 0.53 5.31 -13.54
CA ARG A 52 0.42 5.67 -14.94
C ARG A 52 -0.53 6.86 -15.07
N CYS A 53 -0.16 7.81 -15.91
CA CYS A 53 -0.94 8.98 -16.24
C CYS A 53 -0.96 9.16 -17.75
N ALA A 54 -2.13 9.00 -18.35
CA ALA A 54 -2.35 9.14 -19.79
C ALA A 54 -3.12 10.43 -20.06
N TYR A 55 -2.55 11.34 -20.86
CA TYR A 55 -3.15 12.63 -21.19
C TYR A 55 -3.83 12.58 -22.57
N ASP A 56 -4.83 13.43 -22.78
CA ASP A 56 -5.58 13.54 -24.05
C ASP A 56 -4.69 13.88 -25.26
N ASN A 57 -3.52 14.48 -25.03
CA ASN A 57 -2.54 14.77 -26.07
C ASN A 57 -1.70 13.53 -26.49
N GLY A 58 -1.99 12.34 -25.94
CA GLY A 58 -1.28 11.09 -26.19
C GLY A 58 0.01 10.91 -25.36
N THR A 59 0.35 11.86 -24.50
CA THR A 59 1.49 11.74 -23.59
C THR A 59 1.17 10.75 -22.49
N VAL A 60 2.10 9.86 -22.18
CA VAL A 60 1.99 8.92 -21.06
C VAL A 60 3.18 9.14 -20.13
N THR A 61 2.90 9.37 -18.85
CA THR A 61 3.90 9.44 -17.79
C THR A 61 3.74 8.24 -16.86
N LEU A 62 4.85 7.62 -16.48
CA LEU A 62 4.87 6.43 -15.64
C LEU A 62 5.84 6.64 -14.46
N ARG A 63 5.31 6.78 -13.25
CA ARG A 63 6.12 6.92 -12.04
C ARG A 63 6.15 5.61 -11.27
N LYS A 64 7.35 5.14 -10.93
CA LYS A 64 7.57 3.93 -10.14
C LYS A 64 8.43 4.26 -8.93
N GLY A 65 8.31 3.48 -7.85
CA GLY A 65 9.19 3.57 -6.69
C GLY A 65 8.66 2.79 -5.49
N CYS A 66 9.18 3.12 -4.31
CA CYS A 66 8.72 2.56 -3.05
C CYS A 66 7.75 3.47 -2.30
N ALA A 67 6.73 2.87 -1.71
CA ALA A 67 5.86 3.58 -0.76
C ALA A 67 5.51 2.68 0.42
N ARG A 68 5.22 3.30 1.57
CA ARG A 68 4.63 2.56 2.69
C ARG A 68 3.26 2.02 2.31
N ALA A 69 2.83 0.92 2.94
CA ALA A 69 1.54 0.26 2.76
C ALA A 69 0.32 1.21 2.92
N LYS A 70 0.48 2.42 3.48
CA LYS A 70 -0.45 3.55 3.33
C LYS A 70 -0.39 4.18 1.92
N ALA A 71 -0.09 3.41 0.88
CA ALA A 71 0.13 3.90 -0.48
C ALA A 71 -1.12 4.49 -1.12
N ALA A 72 -2.31 4.22 -0.55
CA ALA A 72 -3.56 4.85 -0.97
C ALA A 72 -3.48 6.38 -0.99
N SER A 73 -2.80 7.01 -0.02
CA SER A 73 -2.63 8.47 -0.04
C SER A 73 -1.63 8.95 -1.09
N PHE A 74 -0.65 8.12 -1.45
CA PHE A 74 0.31 8.42 -2.52
C PHE A 74 -0.36 8.32 -3.89
N CYS A 75 -1.13 7.25 -4.11
CA CYS A 75 -1.96 7.09 -5.30
C CYS A 75 -2.92 8.27 -5.45
N GLN A 76 -3.67 8.61 -4.40
CA GLN A 76 -4.61 9.73 -4.41
C GLN A 76 -3.94 11.07 -4.76
N HIS A 77 -2.73 11.32 -4.25
CA HIS A 77 -2.02 12.57 -4.54
C HIS A 77 -1.64 12.66 -6.01
N PHE A 78 -1.09 11.58 -6.59
CA PHE A 78 -0.70 11.59 -8.00
C PHE A 78 -1.89 11.51 -8.94
N GLU A 79 -2.94 10.77 -8.58
CA GLU A 79 -4.21 10.72 -9.28
C GLU A 79 -4.84 12.11 -9.35
N ALA A 80 -4.88 12.85 -8.24
CA ALA A 80 -5.37 14.23 -8.24
C ALA A 80 -4.57 15.13 -9.19
N ILE A 81 -3.24 15.09 -9.13
CA ILE A 81 -2.38 15.87 -10.03
C ILE A 81 -2.62 15.48 -11.51
N CYS A 82 -2.80 14.20 -11.78
CA CYS A 82 -3.04 13.68 -13.11
C CYS A 82 -4.36 14.21 -13.70
N VAL A 83 -5.43 14.07 -12.91
CA VAL A 83 -6.78 14.47 -13.29
C VAL A 83 -6.90 15.98 -13.40
N GLU A 84 -6.26 16.75 -12.51
CA GLU A 84 -6.18 18.22 -12.60
C GLU A 84 -5.53 18.70 -13.91
N ASN A 85 -4.60 17.92 -14.45
CA ASN A 85 -3.94 18.21 -15.72
C ASN A 85 -4.66 17.59 -16.95
N GLY A 86 -5.89 17.09 -16.78
CA GLY A 86 -6.68 16.50 -17.87
C GLY A 86 -6.20 15.12 -18.31
N GLY A 87 -5.59 14.36 -17.40
CA GLY A 87 -5.16 12.98 -17.65
C GLY A 87 -6.01 11.96 -16.90
N GLU A 88 -6.03 10.75 -17.43
CA GLU A 88 -6.55 9.56 -16.76
C GLU A 88 -5.41 8.88 -15.98
N SER A 89 -5.66 8.57 -14.71
CA SER A 89 -4.66 7.98 -13.82
C SER A 89 -5.00 6.54 -13.47
N ASP A 90 -4.00 5.68 -13.53
CA ASP A 90 -4.05 4.34 -12.96
C ASP A 90 -2.95 4.18 -11.91
N CYS A 91 -3.31 3.90 -10.66
CA CYS A 91 -2.33 3.64 -9.60
C CYS A 91 -2.39 2.19 -9.11
N TYR A 92 -1.22 1.57 -9.02
CA TYR A 92 -1.11 0.20 -8.57
C TYR A 92 -0.06 0.06 -7.49
N PHE A 93 -0.32 -0.90 -6.61
CA PHE A 93 0.54 -1.24 -5.51
C PHE A 93 0.74 -2.75 -5.41
N CYS A 94 1.96 -3.17 -5.10
CA CYS A 94 2.31 -4.56 -4.93
C CYS A 94 3.30 -4.75 -3.79
N PHE A 95 3.28 -5.95 -3.21
CA PHE A 95 4.22 -6.38 -2.19
C PHE A 95 5.09 -7.49 -2.78
N GLY A 96 6.41 -7.31 -2.71
CA GLY A 96 7.36 -8.28 -3.25
C GLY A 96 8.47 -7.60 -4.02
N ASP A 97 9.63 -8.24 -4.07
CA ASP A 97 10.77 -7.71 -4.82
C ASP A 97 10.41 -7.57 -6.30
N LEU A 98 10.73 -6.40 -6.85
CA LEU A 98 10.63 -6.06 -8.27
C LEU A 98 9.23 -6.23 -8.85
N CYS A 99 8.19 -6.26 -8.01
CA CYS A 99 6.83 -6.53 -8.46
C CYS A 99 6.26 -5.45 -9.40
N ASN A 100 6.88 -4.27 -9.46
CA ASN A 100 6.53 -3.17 -10.36
C ASN A 100 7.38 -3.12 -11.66
N GLU A 101 7.99 -4.24 -12.05
CA GLU A 101 8.80 -4.36 -13.29
C GLU A 101 7.99 -3.97 -14.54
N THR A 102 6.74 -4.43 -14.64
CA THR A 102 5.94 -4.26 -15.84
C THR A 102 5.46 -2.82 -16.04
N ASP A 103 5.52 -2.34 -17.29
CA ASP A 103 4.92 -1.06 -17.69
C ASP A 103 3.40 -1.11 -17.73
N TYR A 104 2.84 -2.32 -17.75
CA TYR A 104 1.45 -2.59 -17.40
C TYR A 104 1.36 -3.00 -15.94
N PRO A 105 1.08 -2.04 -15.05
CA PRO A 105 1.05 -2.31 -13.62
C PRO A 105 -0.08 -3.23 -13.15
N GLY A 106 -1.03 -3.63 -14.00
CA GLY A 106 -2.10 -4.57 -13.63
C GLY A 106 -1.74 -6.07 -13.61
N GLN A 107 -0.54 -6.48 -14.02
CA GLN A 107 -0.16 -7.91 -14.06
C GLN A 107 0.30 -8.47 -12.72
N ASN A 108 1.06 -7.68 -11.96
CA ASN A 108 1.66 -8.10 -10.68
C ASN A 108 1.25 -7.18 -9.51
N CYS A 109 0.52 -6.10 -9.80
CA CYS A 109 0.08 -5.14 -8.80
C CYS A 109 -1.44 -5.06 -8.78
N SER A 110 -1.99 -4.91 -7.57
CA SER A 110 -3.42 -4.65 -7.42
C SER A 110 -3.67 -3.18 -7.64
N ASN A 111 -4.68 -2.86 -8.45
CA ASN A 111 -5.15 -1.49 -8.58
C ASN A 111 -5.65 -1.07 -7.20
N LEU A 112 -4.97 -0.10 -6.60
CA LEU A 112 -5.37 0.42 -5.31
C LEU A 112 -6.44 1.47 -5.60
N ILE A 113 -7.61 0.99 -6.05
CA ILE A 113 -8.79 1.81 -6.13
C ILE A 113 -8.99 2.30 -4.71
N ALA A 114 -8.69 3.57 -4.49
CA ALA A 114 -9.23 4.29 -3.37
C ALA A 114 -10.75 4.22 -3.58
N ALA A 115 -11.39 3.16 -3.08
CA ALA A 115 -12.81 3.13 -2.80
C ALA A 115 -13.00 4.24 -1.77
N GLY A 116 -13.09 5.45 -2.30
CA GLY A 116 -12.82 6.65 -1.57
C GLY A 116 -13.93 6.95 -0.57
N PRO A 117 -13.93 8.16 0.00
CA PRO A 117 -15.05 8.64 0.81
C PRO A 117 -16.40 8.49 0.10
N LEU A 118 -16.44 8.42 -1.24
CA LEU A 118 -17.66 8.14 -2.03
C LEU A 118 -18.38 6.85 -1.61
N CYS A 119 -17.67 5.75 -1.36
CA CYS A 119 -18.31 4.52 -0.90
C CYS A 119 -18.89 4.68 0.51
N PHE A 120 -18.17 5.40 1.38
CA PHE A 120 -18.67 5.75 2.71
C PHE A 120 -19.90 6.66 2.64
N PHE A 121 -19.90 7.68 1.77
CA PHE A 121 -21.04 8.57 1.54
C PHE A 121 -22.26 7.82 0.98
N ILE A 122 -22.07 6.86 0.06
CA ILE A 122 -23.16 6.03 -0.46
C ILE A 122 -23.74 5.15 0.64
N ILE A 123 -22.91 4.50 1.45
CA ILE A 123 -23.37 3.67 2.59
C ILE A 123 -24.14 4.54 3.60
N LEU A 124 -23.64 5.74 3.89
CA LEU A 124 -24.24 6.67 4.85
C LEU A 124 -25.59 7.23 4.33
N MET A 125 -25.67 7.52 3.02
CA MET A 125 -26.93 7.88 2.35
C MET A 125 -27.94 6.72 2.41
N LEU A 126 -27.53 5.49 2.09
CA LEU A 126 -28.42 4.33 2.16
C LEU A 126 -28.94 4.06 3.57
N LEU A 127 -28.09 4.22 4.59
CA LEU A 127 -28.47 4.15 6.01
C LEU A 127 -29.48 5.23 6.38
N PHE A 128 -29.24 6.47 5.96
CA PHE A 128 -30.14 7.58 6.24
C PHE A 128 -31.52 7.37 5.60
N PHE A 129 -31.57 6.94 4.34
CA PHE A 129 -32.82 6.62 3.66
C PHE A 129 -33.57 5.46 4.31
N SER A 130 -32.88 4.41 4.77
CA SER A 130 -33.54 3.27 5.44
C SER A 130 -34.12 3.63 6.81
N ILE A 131 -33.47 4.53 7.56
CA ILE A 131 -34.04 5.06 8.82
C ILE A 131 -35.30 5.89 8.54
N ILE A 132 -35.25 6.81 7.57
CA ILE A 132 -36.42 7.63 7.21
C ILE A 132 -37.59 6.76 6.76
N LEU A 133 -37.33 5.75 5.92
CA LEU A 133 -38.36 4.84 5.44
C LEU A 133 -39.02 4.06 6.58
N ALA A 134 -38.24 3.63 7.58
CA ALA A 134 -38.74 2.92 8.75
C ALA A 134 -39.58 3.81 9.68
N ILE A 135 -39.23 5.10 9.81
CA ILE A 135 -40.02 6.07 10.59
C ILE A 135 -41.38 6.30 9.91
N ILE A 136 -41.39 6.53 8.60
CA ILE A 136 -42.63 6.78 7.85
C ILE A 136 -43.54 5.54 7.84
N SER A 137 -43.00 4.32 7.78
CA SER A 137 -43.81 3.11 7.79
C SER A 137 -44.36 2.72 9.17
N SER A 138 -43.86 3.35 10.25
CA SER A 138 -44.29 3.11 11.63
C SER A 138 -45.21 4.20 12.20
N SER A 139 -45.49 5.25 11.41
CA SER A 139 -46.49 6.29 11.67
C SER A 139 -47.74 6.10 10.82
#